data_AF-A0AAU2K1T8-F1
#
_entry.id   AF-A0AAU2K1T8-F1
#
_cell.length_a   1.000
_cell.length_b   1.000
_cell.length_c   1.000
_cell.angle_alpha   90.00
_cell.angle_beta   90.00
_cell.angle_gamma   90.00
#
_symmetry.space_group_name_H-M   'P 1'
#
loop_
_entity.id
_entity.type
_entity.pdbx_description
1 polymer ?
#
loop_
_entity_poly.entity_id
_entity_poly.type
_entity_poly.pdbx_seq_one_letter_code
_entity_poly.pdbx_strand_id
1 'polypeptide(L)'
;MGQTAPPTPEVAVLRRGRPVGTGDVAWMPDANMYCLVSIREQGADRQCFELAAKRKPQGYVHVGRSSPHGLGDPTQPHRMWLTVSIVENSSGSFAYTGGTPEHATEVEEATVKFPSGRTMTFVTYEFPERTSIPIDAEICNTDRTVCFKAFEPNPQGE
;
A
#
# COMPACT_ATOMS: atom_id res chain seq x y z
N MET A 1 20.67 -16.59 2.13
CA MET A 1 19.71 -17.38 2.93
C MET A 1 18.34 -17.19 2.30
N GLY A 2 17.77 -18.25 1.73
CA GLY A 2 16.48 -18.18 1.04
C GLY A 2 15.35 -18.06 2.05
N GLN A 3 14.69 -16.90 2.11
CA GLN A 3 13.43 -16.78 2.82
C GLN A 3 12.37 -17.53 2.00
N THR A 4 11.85 -18.62 2.57
CA THR A 4 10.70 -19.35 2.05
C THR A 4 9.55 -18.37 1.83
N ALA A 5 8.90 -18.43 0.67
CA ALA A 5 7.74 -17.58 0.39
C ALA A 5 6.67 -17.79 1.47
N PRO A 6 5.99 -16.72 1.93
CA PRO A 6 4.93 -16.84 2.93
C PRO A 6 3.81 -17.74 2.42
N PRO A 7 3.13 -18.48 3.30
CA PRO A 7 1.95 -19.25 2.91
C PRO A 7 0.85 -18.31 2.40
N THR A 8 0.12 -18.72 1.37
CA THR A 8 -0.91 -17.91 0.69
C THR A 8 -1.91 -17.17 1.59
N PRO A 9 -2.44 -17.74 2.70
CA PRO A 9 -3.38 -17.00 3.56
C PRO A 9 -2.76 -15.81 4.32
N GLU A 10 -1.43 -15.70 4.35
CA GLU A 10 -0.70 -14.60 5.01
C GLU A 10 -0.28 -13.51 4.02
N VAL A 11 -0.73 -13.61 2.76
CA VAL A 11 -0.40 -12.68 1.68
C VAL A 11 -1.62 -11.82 1.32
N ALA A 12 -1.44 -10.51 1.38
CA ALA A 12 -2.36 -9.53 0.83
C ALA A 12 -2.09 -9.40 -0.68
N VAL A 13 -3.10 -9.66 -1.51
CA VAL A 13 -3.03 -9.30 -2.94
C VAL A 13 -3.44 -7.83 -3.04
N LEU A 14 -2.46 -6.95 -3.27
CA LEU A 14 -2.70 -5.52 -3.45
C LEU A 14 -3.25 -5.26 -4.84
N ARG A 15 -2.67 -5.94 -5.85
CA ARG A 15 -3.09 -5.81 -7.23
C ARG A 15 -2.82 -7.07 -8.04
N ARG A 16 -3.73 -7.38 -8.96
CA ARG A 16 -3.50 -8.39 -10.01
C ARG A 16 -3.18 -7.66 -11.31
N GLY A 17 -1.99 -7.93 -11.83
CA GLY A 17 -1.54 -7.39 -13.10
C GLY A 17 -1.99 -8.25 -14.30
N ARG A 18 -1.67 -7.75 -15.49
CA ARG A 18 -1.70 -8.52 -16.73
C ARG A 18 -0.28 -8.56 -17.30
N PRO A 19 0.20 -9.72 -17.79
CA PRO A 19 -0.50 -11.00 -17.90
C PRO A 19 -0.72 -11.69 -16.55
N VAL A 20 -1.51 -12.78 -16.56
CA VAL A 20 -1.80 -13.60 -15.37
C VAL A 20 -0.48 -14.06 -14.73
N GLY A 21 -0.35 -13.88 -13.42
CA GLY A 21 0.88 -14.16 -12.67
C GLY A 21 1.71 -12.91 -12.35
N THR A 22 1.34 -11.74 -12.88
CA THR A 22 1.90 -10.44 -12.48
C THR A 22 1.01 -9.73 -11.46
N GLY A 23 1.55 -8.74 -10.76
CA GLY A 23 0.82 -7.95 -9.78
C GLY A 23 1.69 -7.52 -8.60
N ASP A 24 1.04 -7.02 -7.56
CA ASP A 24 1.68 -6.51 -6.36
C ASP A 24 1.06 -7.22 -5.15
N VAL A 25 1.92 -7.73 -4.28
CA VAL A 25 1.52 -8.45 -3.07
C VAL A 25 2.28 -7.92 -1.87
N ALA A 26 1.67 -8.02 -0.70
CA ALA A 26 2.30 -7.68 0.57
C ALA A 26 2.11 -8.80 1.60
N TRP A 27 3.04 -8.91 2.53
CA TRP A 27 2.89 -9.76 3.71
C TRP A 27 3.69 -9.17 4.86
N MET A 28 3.44 -9.64 6.08
CA MET A 28 4.28 -9.33 7.23
C MET A 28 4.97 -10.59 7.72
N PRO A 29 6.31 -10.71 7.55
CA PRO A 29 7.04 -11.88 8.05
C PRO A 29 7.04 -11.94 9.59
N ASP A 30 6.86 -10.81 10.26
CA ASP A 30 6.75 -10.71 11.72
C ASP A 30 5.91 -9.49 12.13
N ALA A 31 5.79 -9.23 13.43
CA ALA A 31 4.95 -8.16 13.96
C ALA A 31 5.42 -6.73 13.60
N ASN A 32 6.67 -6.55 13.21
CA ASN A 32 7.35 -5.27 13.07
C ASN A 32 7.90 -5.03 11.66
N MET A 33 7.79 -5.98 10.75
CA MET A 33 8.23 -5.84 9.37
C MET A 33 7.08 -6.15 8.42
N TYR A 34 7.02 -5.42 7.32
CA TYR A 34 6.22 -5.82 6.17
C TYR A 34 7.08 -5.84 4.91
N CYS A 35 6.70 -6.68 3.96
CA CYS A 35 7.38 -6.79 2.67
C CYS A 35 6.39 -6.56 1.54
N LEU A 36 6.86 -5.88 0.50
CA LEU A 36 6.19 -5.69 -0.78
C LEU A 36 6.94 -6.48 -1.84
N VAL A 37 6.19 -7.14 -2.72
CA VAL A 37 6.73 -7.74 -3.94
C VAL A 37 5.94 -7.27 -5.13
N SER A 38 6.64 -6.68 -6.08
CA SER A 38 6.14 -6.33 -7.40
C SER A 38 6.57 -7.41 -8.40
N ILE A 39 5.62 -8.22 -8.84
CA ILE A 39 5.83 -9.28 -9.84
C ILE A 39 5.48 -8.73 -11.22
N ARG A 40 6.43 -8.80 -12.14
CA ARG A 40 6.31 -8.39 -13.55
C ARG A 40 6.78 -9.54 -14.44
N GLU A 41 6.56 -9.45 -15.75
CA GLU A 41 6.96 -10.52 -16.68
C GLU A 41 8.47 -10.85 -16.63
N GLN A 42 9.30 -9.82 -16.47
CA GLN A 42 10.76 -9.94 -16.52
C GLN A 42 11.40 -10.32 -15.16
N GLY A 43 10.61 -10.35 -14.08
CA GLY A 43 11.12 -10.66 -12.74
C GLY A 43 10.25 -10.13 -11.61
N ALA A 44 10.72 -10.33 -10.39
CA ALA A 44 10.08 -9.83 -9.18
C ALA A 44 11.05 -8.92 -8.41
N ASP A 45 10.58 -7.76 -8.00
CA ASP A 45 11.29 -6.84 -7.11
C ASP A 45 10.71 -6.93 -5.71
N ARG A 46 11.58 -7.07 -4.70
CA ARG A 46 11.18 -7.31 -3.31
C ARG A 46 11.81 -6.27 -2.40
N GLN A 47 10.97 -5.61 -1.61
CA GLN A 47 11.39 -4.66 -0.60
C GLN A 47 10.73 -4.98 0.74
N CYS A 48 11.45 -4.86 1.83
CA CYS A 48 10.91 -5.02 3.17
C CYS A 48 11.23 -3.78 4.00
N PHE A 49 10.27 -3.40 4.84
CA PHE A 49 10.27 -2.16 5.59
C PHE A 49 9.93 -2.46 7.04
N GLU A 50 10.65 -1.80 7.94
CA GLU A 50 10.34 -1.83 9.35
C GLU A 50 9.18 -0.88 9.66
N LEU A 51 8.25 -1.36 10.47
CA LEU A 51 7.19 -0.57 11.06
C LEU A 51 7.75 0.20 12.25
N ALA A 52 7.27 1.42 12.48
CA ALA A 52 7.72 2.23 13.60
C ALA A 52 7.48 1.52 14.94
N ALA A 53 8.51 1.52 15.79
CA ALA A 53 8.44 0.89 17.12
C ALA A 53 7.36 1.53 18.01
N LYS A 54 7.16 2.84 17.89
CA LYS A 54 6.07 3.60 18.55
C LYS A 54 4.97 3.90 17.52
N ARG A 55 4.01 2.98 17.41
CA ARG A 55 2.86 3.11 16.51
C ARG A 55 1.58 3.25 17.31
N LYS A 56 0.63 4.05 16.81
CA LYS A 56 -0.71 4.10 17.40
C LYS A 56 -1.35 2.70 17.26
N PRO A 57 -2.05 2.19 18.29
CA PRO A 57 -2.72 0.89 18.23
C PRO A 57 -3.80 0.79 17.13
N GLN A 58 -4.27 1.95 16.64
CA GLN A 58 -5.19 2.13 15.52
C GLN A 58 -4.71 3.31 14.67
N GLY A 59 -4.88 3.22 13.35
CA GLY A 59 -4.64 4.34 12.44
C GLY A 59 -3.17 4.76 12.29
N TYR A 60 -2.21 3.93 12.74
CA TYR A 60 -0.83 4.05 12.29
C TYR A 60 -0.81 3.82 10.79
N VAL A 61 -0.11 4.68 10.04
CA VAL A 61 0.03 4.59 8.58
C VAL A 61 1.50 4.61 8.22
N HIS A 62 2.00 3.52 7.65
CA HIS A 62 3.30 3.53 7.00
C HIS A 62 3.10 3.62 5.49
N VAL A 63 3.67 4.64 4.86
CA VAL A 63 3.62 4.87 3.42
C VAL A 63 4.83 4.22 2.77
N GLY A 64 4.67 2.98 2.31
CA GLY A 64 5.61 2.34 1.40
C GLY A 64 5.33 2.79 -0.03
N ARG A 65 6.38 3.06 -0.81
CA ARG A 65 6.25 3.19 -2.26
C ARG A 65 6.73 1.88 -2.89
N SER A 66 5.93 1.27 -3.73
CA SER A 66 6.45 0.18 -4.59
C SER A 66 7.16 0.77 -5.80
N SER A 67 7.84 -0.09 -6.55
CA SER A 67 8.45 0.28 -7.83
C SER A 67 7.38 0.77 -8.82
N PRO A 68 7.64 1.86 -9.57
CA PRO A 68 6.69 2.41 -10.52
C PRO A 68 6.39 1.39 -11.61
N HIS A 69 5.14 1.35 -12.08
CA HIS A 69 4.78 0.52 -13.23
C HIS A 69 4.13 1.36 -14.34
N GLY A 70 4.39 0.95 -15.57
CA GLY A 70 3.65 1.45 -16.72
C GLY A 70 2.30 0.73 -16.82
N LEU A 71 1.28 1.42 -17.31
CA LEU A 71 -0.07 0.88 -17.50
C LEU A 71 -0.16 -0.17 -18.62
N GLY A 72 0.96 -0.64 -19.16
CA GLY A 72 1.01 -1.52 -20.34
C GLY A 72 0.63 -0.84 -21.65
N ASP A 73 0.27 0.46 -21.61
CA ASP A 73 -0.06 1.27 -22.76
C ASP A 73 1.14 2.14 -23.17
N PRO A 74 1.77 1.90 -24.33
CA PRO A 74 2.90 2.69 -24.82
C PRO A 74 2.53 4.15 -25.13
N THR A 75 1.24 4.51 -25.16
CA THR A 75 0.76 5.88 -25.37
C THR A 75 0.56 6.68 -24.08
N GLN A 76 0.66 6.04 -22.91
CA GLN A 76 0.62 6.70 -21.61
C GLN A 76 2.02 6.69 -20.97
N PRO A 77 2.86 7.71 -21.21
CA PRO A 77 4.23 7.78 -20.69
C PRO A 77 4.30 7.98 -19.16
N HIS A 78 3.14 8.15 -18.51
CA HIS A 78 3.05 8.39 -17.09
C HIS A 78 3.21 7.08 -16.32
N ARG A 79 4.31 6.98 -15.58
CA ARG A 79 4.53 5.91 -14.60
C ARG A 79 3.61 6.14 -13.41
N MET A 80 2.85 5.11 -13.04
CA MET A 80 2.02 5.12 -11.84
C MET A 80 2.84 4.62 -10.67
N TRP A 81 2.75 5.35 -9.55
CA TRP A 81 3.35 4.93 -8.29
C TRP A 81 2.28 4.32 -7.41
N LEU A 82 2.40 3.02 -7.13
CA LEU A 82 1.58 2.37 -6.13
C LEU A 82 2.08 2.77 -4.75
N THR A 83 1.21 3.49 -4.05
CA THR A 83 1.40 3.87 -2.67
C THR A 83 0.69 2.86 -1.80
N VAL A 84 1.37 2.39 -0.75
CA VAL A 84 0.83 1.40 0.19
C VAL A 84 0.84 2.00 1.58
N SER A 85 -0.34 2.11 2.18
CA SER A 85 -0.56 2.58 3.54
C SER A 85 -1.05 1.41 4.39
N ILE A 86 -0.38 1.08 5.48
CA ILE A 86 -0.81 0.00 6.39
C ILE A 86 -1.63 0.60 7.50
N VAL A 87 -2.85 0.12 7.73
CA VAL A 87 -3.70 0.48 8.86
C VAL A 87 -3.87 -0.73 9.77
N GLU A 88 -3.55 -0.58 11.06
CA GLU A 88 -3.67 -1.66 12.04
C GLU A 88 -5.03 -1.69 12.73
N ASN A 89 -5.56 -2.90 12.96
CA ASN A 89 -6.76 -3.18 13.74
C ASN A 89 -8.00 -2.35 13.34
N SER A 90 -8.05 -1.96 12.07
CA SER A 90 -9.18 -1.29 11.44
C SER A 90 -9.50 -2.07 10.17
N SER A 91 -10.78 -2.10 9.81
CA SER A 91 -11.27 -2.65 8.55
C SER A 91 -12.44 -1.79 8.08
N GLY A 92 -12.67 -1.79 6.78
CA GLY A 92 -13.68 -0.95 6.15
C GLY A 92 -13.13 -0.23 4.93
N SER A 93 -14.03 0.42 4.20
CA SER A 93 -13.67 1.18 3.01
C SER A 93 -12.99 2.49 3.38
N PHE A 94 -11.94 2.80 2.64
CA PHE A 94 -11.20 4.05 2.69
C PHE A 94 -11.44 4.84 1.41
N ALA A 95 -11.51 6.16 1.53
CA ALA A 95 -11.71 7.04 0.38
C ALA A 95 -10.96 8.36 0.56
N TYR A 96 -10.66 9.01 -0.56
CA TYR A 96 -10.15 10.37 -0.57
C TYR A 96 -11.15 11.34 0.05
N THR A 97 -10.65 12.25 0.87
CA THR A 97 -11.37 13.36 1.49
C THR A 97 -10.51 14.62 1.40
N GLY A 98 -11.15 15.80 1.35
CA GLY A 98 -10.42 17.05 1.15
C GLY A 98 -9.98 17.30 -0.30
N GLY A 99 -10.20 16.33 -1.21
CA GLY A 99 -9.88 16.43 -2.63
C GLY A 99 -9.27 15.13 -3.14
N THR A 100 -9.43 14.85 -4.43
CA THR A 100 -8.78 13.72 -5.11
C THR A 100 -7.78 14.29 -6.11
N PRO A 101 -6.50 13.89 -6.09
CA PRO A 101 -5.56 14.32 -7.12
C PRO A 101 -6.06 13.95 -8.51
N GLU A 102 -5.78 14.81 -9.49
CA GLU A 102 -6.11 14.52 -10.88
C GLU A 102 -5.43 13.22 -11.32
N HIS A 103 -6.19 12.31 -11.92
CA HIS A 103 -5.73 10.97 -12.33
C HIS A 103 -5.29 10.03 -11.20
N ALA A 104 -5.63 10.33 -9.94
CA ALA A 104 -5.49 9.32 -8.89
C ALA A 104 -6.48 8.16 -9.14
N THR A 105 -6.05 6.94 -8.86
CA THR A 105 -6.95 5.78 -8.89
C THR A 105 -7.88 5.79 -7.69
N GLU A 106 -8.91 4.96 -7.74
CA GLU A 106 -9.66 4.62 -6.53
C GLU A 106 -8.72 4.02 -5.48
N VAL A 107 -9.10 4.20 -4.22
CA VAL A 107 -8.44 3.57 -3.08
C VAL A 107 -8.89 2.11 -3.05
N GLU A 108 -7.92 1.20 -3.07
CA GLU A 108 -8.14 -0.25 -2.98
C GLU A 108 -7.68 -0.74 -1.59
N GLU A 109 -8.38 -1.73 -1.04
CA GLU A 109 -8.01 -2.31 0.25
C GLU A 109 -7.77 -3.82 0.16
N ALA A 110 -6.72 -4.27 0.84
CA ALA A 110 -6.45 -5.68 1.06
C ALA A 110 -6.27 -5.93 2.55
N THR A 111 -7.14 -6.74 3.14
CA THR A 111 -7.09 -7.05 4.58
C THR A 111 -6.56 -8.46 4.81
N VAL A 112 -5.59 -8.59 5.71
CA VAL A 112 -5.01 -9.87 6.12
C VAL A 112 -5.11 -10.01 7.63
N LYS A 113 -5.48 -11.21 8.08
CA LYS A 113 -5.42 -11.61 9.48
C LYS A 113 -4.18 -12.47 9.69
N PHE A 114 -3.25 -12.00 10.50
CA PHE A 114 -2.03 -12.72 10.82
C PHE A 114 -2.28 -13.86 11.80
N PRO A 115 -1.40 -14.88 11.85
CA PRO A 115 -1.47 -15.94 12.87
C PRO A 115 -1.45 -15.42 14.32
N SER A 116 -0.88 -14.24 14.54
CA SER A 116 -0.93 -13.52 15.83
C SER A 116 -2.33 -13.03 16.22
N GLY A 117 -3.33 -13.16 15.33
CA GLY A 117 -4.69 -12.68 15.52
C GLY A 117 -4.90 -11.22 15.12
N ARG A 118 -3.82 -10.48 14.83
CA ARG A 118 -3.88 -9.07 14.38
C ARG A 118 -4.40 -8.98 12.95
N THR A 119 -5.24 -7.99 12.71
CA THR A 119 -5.71 -7.66 11.36
C THR A 119 -5.00 -6.42 10.87
N MET A 120 -4.48 -6.49 9.65
CA MET A 120 -3.89 -5.35 8.95
C MET A 120 -4.65 -5.11 7.66
N THR A 121 -4.94 -3.85 7.39
CA THR A 121 -5.51 -3.41 6.12
C THR A 121 -4.46 -2.62 5.36
N PHE A 122 -4.08 -3.12 4.20
CA PHE A 122 -3.27 -2.40 3.23
C PHE A 122 -4.22 -1.54 2.39
N VAL A 123 -4.05 -0.23 2.47
CA VAL A 123 -4.77 0.78 1.70
C VAL A 123 -3.84 1.23 0.58
N THR A 124 -4.23 0.96 -0.66
CA THR A 124 -3.41 1.21 -1.84
C THR A 124 -4.08 2.15 -2.81
N TYR A 125 -3.28 3.02 -3.40
CA TYR A 125 -3.75 4.00 -4.38
C TYR A 125 -2.58 4.44 -5.22
N GLU A 126 -2.90 4.99 -6.39
CA GLU A 126 -1.89 5.42 -7.34
C GLU A 126 -2.12 6.82 -7.83
N PHE A 127 -1.02 7.41 -8.28
CA PHE A 127 -1.01 8.68 -8.97
C PHE A 127 0.17 8.74 -9.95
N PRO A 128 0.10 9.58 -10.99
CA PRO A 128 1.20 9.76 -11.92
C PRO A 128 2.42 10.42 -11.27
N GLU A 129 3.63 9.97 -11.61
CA GLU A 129 4.93 10.46 -11.08
C GLU A 129 5.15 11.98 -11.18
N ARG A 130 4.39 12.70 -12.00
CA ARG A 130 4.58 14.14 -12.28
C ARG A 130 3.35 15.00 -12.02
N THR A 131 2.37 14.48 -11.27
CA THR A 131 1.16 15.24 -10.93
C THR A 131 1.36 16.08 -9.67
N SER A 132 0.85 17.31 -9.67
CA SER A 132 0.78 18.15 -8.47
C SER A 132 -0.18 17.51 -7.47
N ILE A 133 0.31 17.24 -6.28
CA ILE A 133 -0.47 16.60 -5.23
C ILE A 133 -1.12 17.69 -4.35
N PRO A 134 -2.45 17.69 -4.16
CA PRO A 134 -3.09 18.58 -3.19
C PRO A 134 -2.57 18.31 -1.78
N ILE A 135 -2.13 19.36 -1.07
CA ILE A 135 -1.56 19.26 0.29
C ILE A 135 -2.60 18.83 1.34
N ASP A 136 -3.87 19.01 1.02
CA ASP A 136 -5.03 18.69 1.85
C ASP A 136 -5.66 17.32 1.54
N ALA A 137 -5.12 16.57 0.57
CA ALA A 137 -5.63 15.23 0.25
C ALA A 137 -5.39 14.25 1.41
N GLU A 138 -6.50 13.81 2.00
CA GLU A 138 -6.54 12.82 3.08
C GLU A 138 -7.24 11.56 2.60
N ILE A 139 -6.87 10.42 3.17
CA ILE A 139 -7.64 9.19 3.06
C ILE A 139 -8.21 8.88 4.43
N CYS A 140 -9.53 8.70 4.46
CA CYS A 140 -10.27 8.39 5.68
C CYS A 140 -11.08 7.11 5.49
N ASN A 141 -11.28 6.36 6.57
CA ASN A 141 -12.34 5.36 6.59
C ASN A 141 -13.73 6.01 6.67
N THR A 142 -14.78 5.24 6.39
CA THR A 142 -16.17 5.71 6.31
C THR A 142 -16.65 6.48 7.54
N ASP A 143 -16.26 6.07 8.75
CA ASP A 143 -16.64 6.72 10.00
C ASP A 143 -15.68 7.85 10.43
N ARG A 144 -14.63 8.10 9.62
CA ARG A 144 -13.57 9.09 9.83
C ARG A 144 -12.82 8.92 11.16
N THR A 145 -12.83 7.72 11.73
CA THR A 145 -12.04 7.40 12.94
C THR A 145 -10.55 7.23 12.62
N VAL A 146 -10.22 6.87 11.38
CA VAL A 146 -8.85 6.81 10.85
C VAL A 146 -8.79 7.71 9.63
N CYS A 147 -7.99 8.77 9.72
CA CYS A 147 -7.66 9.65 8.61
C CYS A 147 -6.13 9.87 8.57
N PHE A 148 -5.57 9.91 7.37
CA PHE A 148 -4.15 10.18 7.18
C PHE A 148 -3.90 10.96 5.89
N LYS A 149 -2.79 11.70 5.84
CA LYS A 149 -2.35 12.39 4.63
C LYS A 149 -1.95 11.36 3.59
N ALA A 150 -2.54 11.45 2.40
CA ALA A 150 -2.32 10.47 1.34
C ALA A 150 -0.91 10.55 0.72
N PHE A 151 -0.15 11.63 0.95
CA PHE A 151 1.10 11.83 0.21
C PHE A 151 2.25 12.43 1.03
N GLU A 152 2.02 12.73 2.30
CA GLU A 152 3.13 13.10 3.18
C GLU A 152 3.87 11.83 3.60
N PRO A 153 5.20 11.75 3.40
CA PRO A 153 5.98 10.70 4.04
C PRO A 153 5.75 10.84 5.54
N ASN A 154 5.26 9.77 6.17
CA ASN A 154 5.03 9.76 7.61
C ASN A 154 6.32 10.26 8.26
N PRO A 155 6.31 11.34 9.06
CA PRO A 155 7.52 11.81 9.72
C PRO A 155 8.10 10.61 10.44
N GLN A 156 9.36 10.27 10.15
CA GLN A 156 10.09 9.30 10.96
C GLN A 156 9.92 9.76 12.41
N GLY A 157 9.20 8.96 13.20
CA GLY A 157 8.82 9.36 14.55
C GLY A 157 10.06 9.77 15.33
N GLU A 158 10.05 10.99 15.87
CA GLU A 158 10.88 11.36 17.02
C GLU A 158 10.58 10.46 18.24
#